data_AF-A0A812NCQ3-F1
#
_entry.id   AF-A0A812NCQ3-F1
#
_cell.length_a   1.000
_cell.length_b   1.000
_cell.length_c   1.000
_cell.angle_alpha   90.00
_cell.angle_beta   90.00
_cell.angle_gamma   90.00
#
_symmetry.space_group_name_H-M   'P 1'
#
loop_
_entity.id
_entity.type
_entity.pdbx_description
1 polymer ?
#
loop_
_entity_poly.entity_id
_entity_poly.type
_entity_poly.pdbx_seq_one_letter_code
_entity_poly.pdbx_strand_id
1 'polypeptide(L)'
;MSGGKKALVTPVRGAEVVSPSQRIKITEISLDEHRSGWREPDSVRIRELAKEFLEGRYGQALFRNIRVLQCKGKPMQDDALKWLLDDGYSSVAALRQVHEEWVKLGEPSTATASTTSEATEADGIVFNAMLLDVLKNGILCDIVEYPSDQAGLSKNVYV
;
A
#
# COMPACT_ATOMS: atom_id res chain seq x y z
N MET A 1 57.29 -20.61 8.60
CA MET A 1 56.09 -20.16 9.31
C MET A 1 55.57 -18.90 8.61
N SER A 2 54.60 -19.04 7.71
CA SER A 2 54.15 -17.95 6.83
C SER A 2 52.84 -17.37 7.36
N GLY A 3 52.86 -16.09 7.70
CA GLY A 3 51.72 -15.34 8.22
C GLY A 3 50.74 -14.98 7.11
N GLY A 4 49.54 -15.57 7.15
CA GLY A 4 48.43 -15.25 6.26
C GLY A 4 47.81 -13.90 6.64
N LYS A 5 47.92 -12.93 5.74
CA LYS A 5 47.26 -11.62 5.82
C LYS A 5 45.74 -11.80 5.87
N LYS A 6 45.10 -11.33 6.95
CA LYS A 6 43.63 -11.18 6.99
C LYS A 6 43.23 -10.08 6.02
N ALA A 7 42.49 -10.44 4.97
CA ALA A 7 41.84 -9.46 4.10
C ALA A 7 40.77 -8.74 4.92
N LEU A 8 40.94 -7.43 5.09
CA LEU A 8 39.95 -6.54 5.66
C LEU A 8 38.83 -6.40 4.63
N VAL A 9 37.69 -7.06 4.87
CA VAL A 9 36.49 -6.89 4.04
C VAL A 9 35.87 -5.55 4.39
N THR A 10 36.12 -4.56 3.55
CA THR A 10 35.44 -3.25 3.61
C THR A 10 33.96 -3.47 3.29
N PRO A 11 33.01 -3.02 4.15
CA PRO A 11 31.60 -3.07 3.80
C PRO A 11 31.35 -2.12 2.62
N VAL A 12 30.85 -2.64 1.51
CA VAL A 12 30.37 -1.85 0.37
C VAL A 12 29.18 -1.03 0.87
N ARG A 13 29.40 0.26 1.12
CA ARG A 13 28.32 1.24 1.28
C ARG A 13 27.57 1.33 -0.05
N GLY A 14 26.27 1.03 -0.04
CA GLY A 14 25.38 1.38 -1.14
C GLY A 14 24.61 0.23 -1.80
N ALA A 15 24.35 -0.89 -1.11
CA ALA A 15 23.22 -1.72 -1.51
C ALA A 15 21.95 -1.04 -0.98
N GLU A 16 21.32 -0.21 -1.81
CA GLU A 16 19.92 0.16 -1.61
C GLU A 16 19.14 -1.16 -1.62
N VAL A 17 18.67 -1.59 -0.45
CA VAL A 17 17.81 -2.76 -0.34
C VAL A 17 16.48 -2.32 -0.95
N VAL A 18 16.37 -2.48 -2.27
CA VAL A 18 15.10 -2.31 -2.98
C VAL A 18 14.19 -3.40 -2.42
N SER A 19 13.32 -3.02 -1.50
CA SER A 19 12.28 -3.91 -1.01
C SER A 19 11.42 -4.26 -2.22
N PRO A 20 11.10 -5.54 -2.48
CA PRO A 20 10.30 -5.91 -3.62
C PRO A 20 8.93 -5.21 -3.50
N SER A 21 8.52 -4.48 -4.53
CA SER A 21 7.20 -3.83 -4.57
C SER A 21 6.25 -4.58 -5.49
N GLN A 22 4.98 -4.67 -5.12
CA GLN A 22 3.92 -5.30 -5.92
C GLN A 22 2.71 -4.39 -6.01
N ARG A 23 2.06 -4.36 -7.18
CA ARG A 23 0.78 -3.69 -7.34
C ARG A 23 -0.34 -4.59 -6.82
N ILE A 24 -1.11 -4.08 -5.86
CA ILE A 24 -2.20 -4.82 -5.18
C ILE A 24 -3.46 -3.98 -5.27
N LYS A 25 -4.60 -4.60 -5.61
CA LYS A 25 -5.87 -3.87 -5.66
C LYS A 25 -6.20 -3.34 -4.27
N ILE A 26 -6.71 -2.11 -4.19
CA ILE A 26 -7.10 -1.52 -2.91
C ILE A 26 -8.06 -2.45 -2.18
N THR A 27 -8.98 -3.11 -2.88
CA THR A 27 -9.97 -4.07 -2.36
C THR A 27 -9.39 -5.39 -1.83
N GLU A 28 -8.17 -5.74 -2.23
CA GLU A 28 -7.43 -6.95 -1.82
C GLU A 28 -6.54 -6.71 -0.59
N ILE A 29 -6.51 -5.50 -0.04
CA ILE A 29 -5.76 -5.15 1.16
C ILE A 29 -6.69 -5.19 2.39
N SER A 30 -6.25 -5.85 3.46
CA SER A 30 -7.02 -5.94 4.69
C SER A 30 -7.01 -4.60 5.44
N LEU A 31 -8.16 -4.22 5.98
CA LEU A 31 -8.31 -3.13 6.94
C LEU A 31 -8.83 -3.67 8.29
N ASP A 32 -8.61 -4.96 8.56
CA ASP A 32 -8.96 -5.54 9.86
C ASP A 32 -7.99 -5.00 10.93
N GLU A 33 -8.53 -4.10 11.76
CA GLU A 33 -7.83 -3.40 12.84
C GLU A 33 -7.26 -4.38 13.88
N HIS A 34 -7.90 -5.54 14.07
CA HIS A 34 -7.51 -6.52 15.08
C HIS A 34 -6.32 -7.40 14.66
N ARG A 35 -5.99 -7.46 13.36
CA ARG A 35 -4.96 -8.39 12.82
C ARG A 35 -3.63 -7.74 12.53
N SER A 36 -3.62 -6.44 12.44
CA SER A 36 -2.54 -5.69 11.82
C SER A 36 -1.68 -4.94 12.86
N GLY A 37 -1.93 -5.17 14.15
CA GLY A 37 -1.13 -4.62 15.25
C GLY A 37 -1.18 -3.09 15.33
N TRP A 38 -2.13 -2.47 14.63
CA TRP A 38 -2.22 -1.03 14.50
C TRP A 38 -2.76 -0.38 15.76
N ARG A 39 -2.35 0.87 15.97
CA ARG A 39 -3.10 1.79 16.84
C ARG A 39 -4.51 1.95 16.26
N GLU A 40 -5.47 2.28 17.13
CA GLU A 40 -6.83 2.62 16.71
C GLU A 40 -6.80 3.59 15.52
N PRO A 41 -7.52 3.30 14.43
CA PRO A 41 -7.48 4.15 13.27
C PRO A 41 -7.99 5.56 13.54
N ASP A 42 -7.19 6.54 13.14
CA ASP A 42 -7.59 7.94 13.19
C ASP A 42 -8.61 8.23 12.08
N SER A 43 -9.89 8.18 12.45
CA SER A 43 -11.01 8.48 11.56
C SER A 43 -11.00 9.92 11.01
N VAL A 44 -10.40 10.87 11.74
CA VAL A 44 -10.25 12.26 11.26
C VAL A 44 -9.22 12.27 10.13
N ARG A 45 -8.06 11.65 10.36
CA ARG A 45 -7.01 11.58 9.34
C ARG A 45 -7.46 10.87 8.08
N ILE A 46 -8.23 9.78 8.21
CA ILE A 46 -8.78 9.05 7.06
C ILE A 46 -9.70 9.97 6.23
N ARG A 47 -10.57 10.73 6.88
CA ARG A 47 -11.50 11.64 6.21
C ARG A 47 -10.77 12.79 5.52
N GLU A 48 -9.76 13.36 6.17
CA GLU A 48 -8.92 14.41 5.58
C GLU A 48 -8.19 13.90 4.34
N LEU A 49 -7.59 12.70 4.41
CA LEU A 49 -6.93 12.08 3.26
C LEU A 49 -7.91 11.79 2.12
N ALA A 50 -9.10 11.26 2.41
CA ALA A 50 -10.12 11.01 1.39
C ALA A 50 -10.50 12.33 0.68
N LYS A 51 -10.69 13.40 1.45
CA LYS A 51 -10.96 14.74 0.91
C LYS A 51 -9.79 15.26 0.05
N GLU A 52 -8.55 15.15 0.53
CA GLU A 52 -7.35 15.52 -0.23
C GLU A 52 -7.27 14.78 -1.56
N PHE A 53 -7.60 13.48 -1.58
CA PHE A 53 -7.66 12.67 -2.81
C PHE A 53 -8.71 13.18 -3.80
N LEU A 54 -9.93 13.44 -3.33
CA LEU A 54 -11.04 13.89 -4.18
C LEU A 54 -10.83 15.31 -4.75
N GLU A 55 -10.08 16.15 -4.03
CA GLU A 55 -9.73 17.50 -4.46
C GLU A 55 -8.44 17.54 -5.30
N GLY A 56 -7.78 16.40 -5.52
CA GLY A 56 -6.51 16.33 -6.24
C GLY A 56 -5.33 16.99 -5.51
N ARG A 57 -5.45 17.24 -4.20
CA ARG A 57 -4.48 17.97 -3.37
C ARG A 57 -3.52 17.04 -2.63
N TYR A 58 -2.92 16.09 -3.33
CA TYR A 58 -2.03 15.10 -2.74
C TYR A 58 -0.71 14.97 -3.52
N GLY A 59 0.40 14.84 -2.79
CA GLY A 59 1.70 14.59 -3.39
C GLY A 59 1.87 13.13 -3.82
N GLN A 60 2.67 12.87 -4.86
CA GLN A 60 2.98 11.50 -5.32
C GLN A 60 3.56 10.61 -4.22
N ALA A 61 4.18 11.20 -3.20
CA ALA A 61 4.75 10.50 -2.06
C ALA A 61 3.70 9.79 -1.19
N LEU A 62 2.43 10.21 -1.20
CA LEU A 62 1.38 9.59 -0.38
C LEU A 62 1.09 8.14 -0.79
N PHE A 63 1.41 7.75 -2.02
CA PHE A 63 1.26 6.38 -2.49
C PHE A 63 2.50 5.50 -2.28
N ARG A 64 3.63 6.07 -1.84
CA ARG A 64 4.92 5.37 -1.81
C ARG A 64 5.26 4.70 -0.48
N ASN A 65 4.41 4.84 0.54
CA ASN A 65 4.69 4.33 1.89
C ASN A 65 3.71 3.25 2.34
N ILE A 66 3.02 2.59 1.41
CA ILE A 66 2.12 1.48 1.75
C ILE A 66 2.93 0.20 1.77
N ARG A 67 2.93 -0.48 2.91
CA ARG A 67 3.72 -1.69 3.14
C ARG A 67 2.80 -2.85 3.47
N VAL A 68 3.06 -4.00 2.85
CA VAL A 68 2.30 -5.24 3.06
C VAL A 68 3.22 -6.37 3.51
N LEU A 69 2.62 -7.37 4.16
CA LEU A 69 3.36 -8.44 4.81
C LEU A 69 3.52 -9.69 3.94
N GLN A 70 4.73 -10.26 3.96
CA GLN A 70 5.06 -11.55 3.34
C GLN A 70 5.83 -12.43 4.34
N CYS A 71 5.63 -13.74 4.27
CA CYS A 71 6.34 -14.73 5.08
C CYS A 71 6.76 -15.91 4.19
N LYS A 72 8.07 -16.21 4.15
CA LYS A 72 8.67 -17.26 3.32
C LYS A 72 8.25 -17.16 1.84
N GLY A 73 8.33 -15.97 1.27
CA GLY A 73 7.92 -15.73 -0.10
C GLY A 73 6.40 -15.85 -0.37
N LYS A 74 5.55 -15.96 0.66
CA LYS A 74 4.08 -16.03 0.51
C LYS A 74 3.38 -14.84 1.16
N PRO A 75 2.34 -14.27 0.53
CA PRO A 75 1.55 -13.19 1.13
C PRO A 75 1.02 -13.60 2.50
N MET A 76 1.13 -12.73 3.50
CA MET A 76 0.38 -12.89 4.73
C MET A 76 -1.02 -12.33 4.50
N GLN A 77 -2.04 -13.15 4.76
CA GLN A 77 -3.42 -12.83 4.44
C GLN A 77 -4.35 -12.96 5.66
N ASP A 78 -5.43 -12.19 5.69
CA ASP A 78 -6.54 -12.37 6.61
C ASP A 78 -7.45 -13.56 6.22
N ASP A 79 -8.52 -13.79 6.99
CA ASP A 79 -9.48 -14.88 6.73
C ASP A 79 -10.25 -14.70 5.41
N ALA A 80 -10.30 -13.47 4.87
CA ALA A 80 -10.89 -13.14 3.59
C ALA A 80 -9.88 -13.18 2.43
N LEU A 81 -8.69 -13.74 2.67
CA LEU A 81 -7.58 -13.83 1.70
C LEU A 81 -7.05 -12.46 1.23
N LYS A 82 -7.20 -11.42 2.05
CA LYS A 82 -6.67 -10.07 1.77
C LYS A 82 -5.30 -9.89 2.39
N TRP A 83 -4.42 -9.17 1.70
CA TRP A 83 -3.07 -8.85 2.16
C TRP A 83 -3.09 -8.08 3.48
N LEU A 84 -2.31 -8.54 4.46
CA LEU A 84 -2.12 -7.80 5.71
C LEU A 84 -1.18 -6.61 5.50
N LEU A 85 -1.53 -5.48 6.11
CA LEU A 85 -0.74 -4.24 6.08
C LEU A 85 0.33 -4.23 7.17
N ASP A 86 1.54 -3.83 6.79
CA ASP A 86 2.63 -3.40 7.68
C ASP A 86 2.73 -1.89 7.81
N ASP A 87 2.24 -1.10 6.82
CA ASP A 87 2.11 0.36 6.90
C ASP A 87 1.13 0.96 5.89
N GLY A 88 0.59 2.14 6.19
CA GLY A 88 -0.27 2.91 5.30
C GLY A 88 -1.78 2.71 5.52
N TYR A 89 -2.22 2.27 6.70
CA TYR A 89 -3.64 2.01 7.00
C TYR A 89 -4.54 3.18 6.60
N SER A 90 -4.25 4.41 7.06
CA SER A 90 -5.11 5.56 6.80
C SER A 90 -5.21 5.92 5.32
N SER A 91 -4.11 5.74 4.57
CA SER A 91 -4.09 5.94 3.12
C SER A 91 -4.93 4.90 2.38
N VAL A 92 -4.80 3.61 2.75
CA VAL A 92 -5.60 2.53 2.14
C VAL A 92 -7.08 2.69 2.49
N ALA A 93 -7.40 3.02 3.74
CA ALA A 93 -8.76 3.26 4.19
C ALA A 93 -9.40 4.45 3.45
N ALA A 94 -8.68 5.56 3.32
CA ALA A 94 -9.13 6.73 2.56
C ALA A 94 -9.33 6.38 1.07
N LEU A 95 -8.39 5.68 0.45
CA LEU A 95 -8.50 5.22 -0.93
C LEU A 95 -9.67 4.26 -1.15
N ARG A 96 -10.01 3.43 -0.15
CA ARG A 96 -11.18 2.55 -0.21
C ARG A 96 -12.48 3.35 -0.17
N GLN A 97 -12.58 4.39 0.66
CA GLN A 97 -13.74 5.30 0.64
C GLN A 97 -13.87 5.99 -0.72
N VAL A 98 -12.76 6.49 -1.28
CA VAL A 98 -12.76 7.11 -2.62
C VAL A 98 -13.16 6.11 -3.70
N HIS A 99 -12.71 4.85 -3.61
CA HIS A 99 -13.09 3.79 -4.52
C HIS A 99 -14.60 3.50 -4.45
N GLU A 100 -15.18 3.45 -3.26
CA GLU A 100 -16.63 3.26 -3.09
C GLU A 100 -17.43 4.39 -3.73
N GLU A 101 -17.02 5.65 -3.54
CA GLU A 101 -17.65 6.80 -4.20
C GLU A 101 -17.49 6.72 -5.73
N TRP A 102 -16.30 6.38 -6.23
CA TRP A 102 -16.05 6.19 -7.66
C TRP A 102 -16.95 5.10 -8.29
N VAL A 103 -17.16 3.99 -7.57
CA VAL A 103 -18.08 2.91 -8.00
C VAL A 103 -19.54 3.36 -7.95
N LYS A 104 -19.97 4.09 -6.92
CA LYS A 104 -21.33 4.64 -6.82
C LYS A 104 -21.67 5.59 -7.96
N LEU A 105 -20.70 6.39 -8.39
CA LEU A 105 -20.82 7.31 -9.53
C LEU A 105 -20.86 6.58 -10.89
N GLY A 106 -20.78 5.24 -10.89
CA GLY A 106 -20.96 4.41 -12.07
C GLY A 106 -19.69 4.20 -12.89
N GLU A 107 -18.51 4.28 -12.25
CA GLU A 107 -17.19 4.16 -12.89
C GLU A 107 -17.15 4.95 -14.21
N PRO A 108 -16.97 6.29 -14.19
CA PRO A 108 -16.98 7.10 -15.41
C PRO A 108 -16.13 6.44 -16.48
N SER A 109 -16.83 5.93 -17.50
CA SER A 109 -16.25 5.08 -18.52
C SER A 109 -15.20 5.91 -19.23
N THR A 110 -13.93 5.53 -19.09
CA THR A 110 -12.84 6.10 -19.89
C THR A 110 -12.94 5.58 -21.32
N ALA A 111 -14.03 5.92 -22.01
CA ALA A 111 -14.06 5.91 -23.45
C ALA A 111 -13.30 7.18 -23.89
N THR A 112 -12.27 6.97 -24.72
CA THR A 112 -11.38 7.99 -25.30
C THR A 112 -10.27 8.55 -24.40
N ALA A 113 -9.30 7.71 -24.09
CA ALA A 113 -7.93 8.18 -23.85
C ALA A 113 -7.32 8.66 -25.17
N SER A 114 -7.43 9.95 -25.48
CA SER A 114 -6.57 10.65 -26.43
C SER A 114 -5.75 11.71 -25.68
N THR A 115 -4.56 11.30 -25.25
CA THR A 115 -3.33 12.11 -25.17
C THR A 115 -3.44 13.55 -24.68
N THR A 116 -4.13 13.84 -23.57
CA THR A 116 -3.87 15.08 -22.80
C THR A 116 -4.30 14.87 -21.35
N SER A 117 -3.60 15.51 -20.40
CA SER A 117 -3.94 15.47 -18.97
C SER A 117 -5.36 15.98 -18.74
N GLU A 118 -6.34 15.09 -18.68
CA GLU A 118 -7.72 15.45 -18.36
C GLU A 118 -8.14 14.66 -17.12
N ALA A 119 -8.16 15.37 -16.00
CA ALA A 119 -8.86 14.88 -14.83
C ALA A 119 -10.34 14.71 -15.19
N THR A 120 -10.92 13.59 -14.79
CA THR A 120 -12.34 13.33 -15.01
C THR A 120 -13.11 13.97 -13.87
N GLU A 121 -13.97 14.94 -14.17
CA GLU A 121 -14.88 15.53 -13.20
C GLU A 121 -16.21 14.77 -13.18
N ALA A 122 -16.61 14.27 -12.02
CA ALA A 122 -17.93 13.71 -11.77
C ALA A 122 -18.48 14.31 -10.47
N ASP A 123 -19.65 14.96 -10.53
CA ASP A 123 -20.28 15.62 -9.38
C ASP A 123 -19.37 16.56 -8.57
N GLY A 124 -18.47 17.28 -9.26
CA GLY A 124 -17.52 18.22 -8.63
C GLY A 124 -16.30 17.55 -7.98
N ILE A 125 -16.12 16.25 -8.17
CA ILE A 125 -14.94 15.48 -7.74
C ILE A 125 -13.97 15.35 -8.90
N VAL A 126 -12.70 15.63 -8.65
CA VAL A 126 -11.64 15.61 -9.67
C VAL A 126 -10.85 14.30 -9.58
N PHE A 127 -11.15 13.33 -10.45
CA PHE A 127 -10.38 12.11 -10.57
C PHE A 127 -9.23 12.31 -11.55
N ASN A 128 -8.04 12.64 -11.04
CA ASN A 128 -6.86 12.71 -11.90
C ASN A 128 -6.39 11.30 -12.35
N ALA A 129 -5.54 11.27 -13.38
CA ALA A 129 -5.06 10.02 -13.97
C ALA A 129 -4.35 9.09 -12.97
N MET A 130 -3.64 9.64 -11.98
CA MET A 130 -2.96 8.83 -10.96
C MET A 130 -3.96 8.18 -10.00
N LEU A 131 -4.99 8.92 -9.57
CA LEU A 131 -6.05 8.35 -8.75
C LEU A 131 -6.77 7.23 -9.50
N LEU A 132 -7.12 7.48 -10.76
CA LEU A 132 -7.79 6.48 -11.60
C LEU A 132 -6.92 5.23 -11.82
N ASP A 133 -5.61 5.38 -12.02
CA ASP A 133 -4.69 4.23 -12.10
C ASP A 133 -4.70 3.42 -10.80
N VAL A 134 -4.64 4.10 -9.65
CA VAL A 134 -4.67 3.45 -8.33
C VAL A 134 -6.01 2.74 -8.09
N LEU A 135 -7.13 3.38 -8.43
CA LEU A 135 -8.47 2.81 -8.26
C LEU A 135 -8.71 1.59 -9.18
N LYS A 136 -8.27 1.66 -10.44
CA LYS A 136 -8.48 0.59 -11.43
C LYS A 136 -7.49 -0.56 -11.31
N ASN A 137 -6.21 -0.23 -11.18
CA ASN A 137 -5.12 -1.20 -11.28
C ASN A 137 -4.53 -1.59 -9.92
N GLY A 138 -4.90 -0.88 -8.85
CA GLY A 138 -4.34 -1.08 -7.52
C GLY A 138 -3.16 -0.15 -7.24
N ILE A 139 -2.66 -0.20 -6.01
CA ILE A 139 -1.57 0.64 -5.53
C ILE A 139 -0.27 -0.14 -5.42
N LEU A 140 0.86 0.53 -5.69
CA LEU A 140 2.18 -0.07 -5.50
C LEU A 140 2.47 -0.15 -4.00
N CYS A 141 2.63 -1.36 -3.49
CA CYS A 141 2.94 -1.64 -2.10
C CYS A 141 4.34 -2.22 -2.00
N ASP A 142 5.13 -1.76 -1.04
CA ASP A 142 6.39 -2.40 -0.69
C ASP A 142 6.12 -3.63 0.15
N ILE A 143 6.85 -4.71 -0.12
CA ILE A 143 6.69 -5.97 0.60
C ILE A 143 7.73 -6.05 1.71
N VAL A 144 7.23 -6.27 2.93
CA VAL A 144 8.04 -6.52 4.11
C VAL A 144 8.03 -8.02 4.37
N GLU A 145 9.18 -8.66 4.17
CA GLU A 145 9.35 -10.08 4.46
C GLU A 145 9.83 -10.30 5.89
N TYR A 146 9.07 -11.07 6.66
CA TYR A 146 9.49 -11.52 7.98
C TYR A 146 10.14 -12.90 7.87
N PRO A 147 11.46 -13.03 8.16
CA PRO A 147 12.12 -14.32 8.21
C PRO A 147 11.56 -15.10 9.39
N SER A 148 10.90 -16.20 9.07
CA SER A 148 10.22 -17.02 10.06
C SER A 148 11.22 -17.81 10.92
N ASP A 149 11.60 -17.27 12.07
CA ASP A 149 11.99 -18.11 13.22
C ASP A 149 10.81 -18.33 14.18
N GLN A 150 9.65 -17.72 13.90
CA GLN A 150 8.42 -17.91 14.67
C GLN A 150 7.45 -18.87 13.98
N ALA A 151 7.71 -20.17 14.12
CA ALA A 151 6.72 -21.23 13.86
C ALA A 151 5.56 -21.24 14.88
N GLY A 152 5.10 -20.07 15.35
CA GLY A 152 4.18 -19.93 16.48
C GLY A 152 3.18 -18.78 16.41
N LEU A 153 3.12 -17.99 15.33
CA LEU A 153 2.15 -16.89 15.21
C LEU A 153 0.76 -17.32 14.73
N SER A 154 0.50 -18.62 14.57
CA SER A 154 -0.80 -19.09 14.06
C SER A 154 -1.91 -19.18 15.10
N LYS A 155 -1.69 -18.86 16.39
CA LYS A 155 -2.80 -18.93 17.37
C LYS A 155 -2.92 -17.88 18.48
N ASN A 156 -1.92 -17.11 18.89
CA ASN A 156 -2.09 -16.19 20.05
C ASN A 156 -0.98 -15.12 20.14
N VAL A 157 -1.00 -14.07 19.32
CA VAL A 157 -0.34 -12.78 19.57
C VAL A 157 -1.15 -11.80 18.70
N TYR A 158 -1.95 -10.85 19.20
CA TYR A 158 -1.61 -9.73 20.08
C TYR A 158 -2.83 -9.41 21.00
N VAL A 159 -2.57 -9.21 22.30
CA VAL A 159 -3.50 -8.56 23.25
C VAL A 159 -2.99 -7.15 23.50
#